data_AF-A0A2M7STN6-F1
#
_entry.id   AF-A0A2M7STN6-F1
#
_cell.length_a   1.000
_cell.length_b   1.000
_cell.length_c   1.000
_cell.angle_alpha   90.00
_cell.angle_beta   90.00
_cell.angle_gamma   90.00
#
_symmetry.space_group_name_H-M   'P 1'
#
loop_
_entity.id
_entity.type
_entity.pdbx_description
1 polymer ?
#
loop_
_entity_poly.entity_id
_entity_poly.type
_entity_poly.pdbx_seq_one_letter_code
_entity_poly.pdbx_strand_id
1 'polypeptide(L)' 'MRICLLTYRGNPYSGGQGIYIYYLARELQRKGHEVDVISAPPFPELSEGITLHRLKSLSIYYQEASFKGNLRKARTPID' A
#
# COMPACT_ATOMS: atom_id res chain seq x y z
N MET A 1 1.86 -20.29 -8.29
CA MET A 1 3.04 -19.39 -8.18
C MET A 1 2.83 -18.47 -7.00
N ARG A 2 3.90 -17.98 -6.38
CA ARG A 2 3.86 -17.03 -5.27
C ARG A 2 4.22 -15.64 -5.79
N ILE A 3 3.33 -14.67 -5.62
CA ILE A 3 3.45 -13.32 -6.17
C ILE A 3 3.34 -12.32 -5.03
N CYS A 4 4.28 -11.40 -4.96
CA CYS A 4 4.27 -10.31 -3.99
C CYS A 4 4.21 -8.98 -4.73
N LEU A 5 3.12 -8.23 -4.56
CA LEU A 5 2.94 -6.91 -5.16
C LEU A 5 3.42 -5.82 -4.19
N LEU A 6 4.28 -4.92 -4.67
CA LEU A 6 4.72 -3.76 -3.92
C LEU A 6 3.91 -2.52 -4.34
N THR A 7 3.37 -1.80 -3.37
CA THR A 7 2.69 -0.53 -3.62
C THR A 7 3.04 0.52 -2.57
N TYR A 8 3.39 1.71 -3.04
CA TYR A 8 3.81 2.81 -2.20
C TYR A 8 2.65 3.34 -1.35
N ARG A 9 1.47 3.53 -1.95
CA ARG A 9 0.26 4.08 -1.31
C ARG A 9 -0.99 3.47 -1.96
N GLY A 10 -1.91 2.98 -1.16
CA GLY A 10 -3.06 2.21 -1.61
C GLY A 10 -4.41 2.89 -1.51
N ASN A 11 -4.53 4.23 -1.37
CA ASN A 11 -5.85 4.86 -1.31
C ASN A 11 -6.69 4.51 -2.57
N PRO A 12 -7.81 3.79 -2.42
CA PRO A 12 -8.60 3.36 -3.56
C PRO A 12 -9.36 4.52 -4.24
N TYR A 13 -9.56 5.63 -3.55
CA TYR A 13 -10.36 6.76 -4.03
C TYR A 13 -9.54 7.91 -4.64
N SER A 14 -8.22 7.80 -4.66
CA SER A 14 -7.35 8.87 -5.19
C SER A 14 -7.02 8.72 -6.69
N GLY A 15 -7.61 7.74 -7.38
CA GLY A 15 -7.23 7.37 -8.75
C GLY A 15 -5.79 6.81 -8.86
N GLY A 16 -5.18 6.44 -7.73
CA GLY A 16 -3.80 5.99 -7.65
C GLY A 16 -3.63 4.47 -7.68
N GLN A 17 -2.52 4.00 -7.10
CA GLN A 17 -2.15 2.57 -7.11
C GLN A 17 -3.18 1.65 -6.42
N GLY A 18 -3.98 2.17 -5.48
CA GLY A 18 -4.92 1.39 -4.68
C GLY A 18 -5.92 0.58 -5.51
N ILE A 19 -6.57 1.21 -6.50
CA ILE A 19 -7.58 0.53 -7.32
C ILE A 19 -6.98 -0.56 -8.21
N TYR A 20 -5.77 -0.33 -8.73
CA TYR A 20 -5.07 -1.32 -9.55
C TYR A 20 -4.62 -2.52 -8.73
N ILE A 21 -4.11 -2.28 -7.52
CA ILE A 21 -3.69 -3.34 -6.60
C ILE A 21 -4.88 -4.21 -6.23
N TYR A 22 -6.04 -3.62 -5.94
CA TYR A 22 -7.25 -4.38 -5.64
C TYR A 22 -7.61 -5.36 -6.77
N TYR A 23 -7.76 -4.87 -8.00
CA TYR A 23 -8.18 -5.71 -9.12
C TYR A 23 -7.09 -6.70 -9.54
N LEU A 24 -5.84 -6.27 -9.63
CA LEU A 24 -4.74 -7.13 -10.05
C LEU A 24 -4.54 -8.28 -9.06
N ALA A 25 -4.47 -7.98 -7.76
CA ALA A 25 -4.25 -8.98 -6.74
C ALA A 25 -5.41 -9.99 -6.71
N ARG A 26 -6.66 -9.52 -6.78
CA ARG A 26 -7.86 -10.36 -6.84
C ARG A 26 -7.85 -11.29 -8.05
N GLU A 27 -7.57 -10.78 -9.25
CA GLU A 27 -7.59 -11.61 -10.46
C GLU A 27 -6.42 -12.60 -10.52
N LEU A 28 -5.25 -12.25 -9.98
CA LEU A 28 -4.13 -13.19 -9.83
C LEU A 28 -4.47 -14.32 -8.85
N GLN A 29 -5.09 -13.98 -7.72
CA GLN A 29 -5.56 -14.96 -6.74
C GLN A 29 -6.62 -15.90 -7.34
N ARG A 30 -7.60 -15.36 -8.09
CA ARG A 30 -8.63 -16.14 -8.81
C ARG A 30 -8.05 -17.11 -9.84
N LYS A 31 -6.86 -16.82 -10.38
CA LYS A 31 -6.12 -17.73 -11.27
C LYS A 31 -5.33 -18.82 -10.53
N GLY A 32 -5.44 -18.89 -9.21
CA GLY A 32 -4.77 -19.91 -8.38
C GLY A 32 -3.36 -19.53 -7.96
N HIS A 33 -3.02 -18.24 -7.96
CA HIS A 33 -1.76 -17.77 -7.39
C HIS A 33 -1.90 -17.44 -5.91
N GLU A 34 -0.84 -17.68 -5.14
CA GLU A 34 -0.70 -17.16 -3.78
C GLU A 34 -0.21 -15.71 -3.92
N VAL A 35 -1.01 -14.76 -3.44
CA VAL A 35 -0.75 -13.33 -3.63
C VAL A 35 -0.64 -12.64 -2.29
N ASP A 36 0.46 -11.93 -2.12
CA ASP A 36 0.72 -11.04 -0.99
C ASP A 36 0.91 -9.61 -1.50
N VAL A 37 0.62 -8.63 -0.65
CA VAL A 37 0.82 -7.21 -0.94
C VAL A 37 1.65 -6.57 0.15
N ILE A 38 2.68 -5.81 -0.21
CA ILE A 38 3.44 -4.97 0.72
C ILE A 38 3.07 -3.51 0.47
N SER A 39 2.62 -2.81 1.52
CA SER A 39 2.28 -1.40 1.40
C SER A 39 2.44 -0.59 2.68
N ALA A 40 2.52 0.72 2.52
CA ALA A 40 2.47 1.71 3.57
C ALA A 40 1.11 2.45 3.58
N PRO A 41 0.74 3.10 4.69
CA PRO A 41 -0.48 3.91 4.77
C PRO A 41 -0.54 4.96 3.64
N PRO A 42 -1.72 5.35 3.12
CA PRO A 42 -3.00 4.68 3.31
C PRO A 42 -2.95 3.31 2.65
N PHE A 43 -3.40 2.30 3.40
CA PHE A 43 -3.32 0.93 2.94
C PHE A 43 -4.36 0.67 1.83
N PRO A 44 -4.05 -0.23 0.88
CA PRO A 44 -5.02 -0.66 -0.11
C PRO A 44 -6.13 -1.49 0.53
N GLU A 45 -7.31 -1.40 -0.04
CA GLU A 45 -8.32 -2.45 0.10
C GLU A 45 -7.88 -3.67 -0.69
N LEU A 46 -8.05 -4.86 -0.12
CA LEU A 46 -7.66 -6.12 -0.74
C LEU A 46 -8.83 -7.10 -0.69
N SER A 47 -8.88 -8.03 -1.65
CA SER A 47 -9.83 -9.14 -1.60
C SER A 47 -9.47 -10.11 -0.47
N GLU A 48 -10.48 -10.84 0.00
CA GLU A 48 -10.32 -11.87 1.03
C GLU A 48 -9.25 -12.91 0.63
N GLY A 49 -8.44 -13.31 1.60
CA GLY A 49 -7.36 -14.29 1.41
C GLY A 49 -6.06 -13.74 0.81
N ILE A 50 -5.94 -12.42 0.61
CA ILE A 50 -4.67 -11.76 0.24
C ILE A 50 -4.04 -11.16 1.49
N THR A 51 -2.78 -11.50 1.76
CA THR A 51 -2.07 -10.97 2.94
C THR A 51 -1.55 -9.57 2.67
N LEU A 52 -1.83 -8.62 3.57
CA LEU A 52 -1.20 -7.30 3.57
C LEU A 52 -0.04 -7.25 4.57
N HIS A 53 1.17 -7.13 4.05
CA HIS A 53 2.37 -6.79 4.80
C HIS A 53 2.47 -5.28 4.95
N ARG A 54 2.28 -4.80 6.18
CA ARG A 54 2.26 -3.36 6.49
C ARG A 54 3.67 -2.84 6.74
N LEU A 55 4.11 -1.90 5.91
CA LEU A 55 5.34 -1.15 6.14
C LEU A 55 5.08 0.07 7.02
N LYS A 56 6.03 0.35 7.92
CA LYS A 56 6.09 1.63 8.62
C LYS A 56 6.50 2.69 7.60
N SER A 57 5.76 3.79 7.54
CA SER A 57 6.11 4.93 6.70
C SER A 57 5.89 6.21 7.47
N LEU A 58 6.83 7.14 7.30
CA LEU A 58 6.69 8.50 7.78
C LEU A 58 5.79 9.24 6.80
N SER A 59 4.49 9.09 6.98
CA SER A 59 3.56 9.65 6.03
C SER A 59 3.53 11.17 6.11
N ILE A 60 4.35 11.86 5.33
CA ILE A 60 4.41 13.34 5.32
C ILE A 60 3.27 13.97 4.54
N TYR A 61 2.73 13.29 3.52
CA TYR A 61 1.72 13.82 2.59
C TYR A 61 0.29 13.34 2.83
N TYR A 62 0.04 12.50 3.85
CA TYR A 62 -1.32 12.00 4.13
C TYR A 62 -2.04 12.91 5.12
N GLN A 63 -3.35 13.08 4.95
CA GLN A 63 -4.14 14.11 5.61
C GLN A 63 -4.14 14.03 7.15
N GLU A 64 -4.09 12.81 7.73
CA GLU A 64 -4.01 12.62 9.19
C GLU A 64 -2.65 12.99 9.79
N ALA A 65 -1.67 13.26 8.92
CA ALA A 65 -0.33 13.62 9.31
C ALA A 65 -0.11 15.12 9.13
N SER A 66 0.28 15.81 10.21
CA SER A 66 0.77 17.18 10.10
C SER A 66 2.04 17.20 9.26
N PHE A 67 1.97 17.77 8.05
CA PHE A 67 3.11 17.91 7.14
C PHE A 67 4.33 18.50 7.88
N LYS A 68 4.16 19.62 8.60
CA LYS A 68 5.22 20.26 9.39
C LYS A 68 5.73 19.39 10.54
N GLY A 69 4.84 18.64 11.21
CA GLY A 69 5.21 17.76 12.33
C GLY A 69 5.98 16.52 11.89
N ASN A 70 5.67 15.99 10.71
CA ASN A 70 6.36 14.82 10.16
C ASN A 70 7.63 15.19 9.39
N LEU A 71 7.71 16.38 8.77
CA LEU A 71 8.95 16.83 8.13
C LEU A 71 10.14 16.84 9.11
N ARG A 72 9.90 17.20 10.38
CA ARG A 72 10.92 17.17 11.45
C ARG A 72 11.37 15.75 11.85
N LYS A 73 10.61 14.72 11.48
CA LYS A 73 10.91 13.32 11.80
C LYS A 73 11.63 12.62 10.65
N ALA A 74 11.68 13.21 9.46
CA ALA A 74 12.45 12.68 8.33
C ALA A 74 13.94 12.77 8.65
N ARG A 75 14.64 11.64 8.58
CA ARG A 75 16.09 11.55 8.90
C ARG A 75 16.92 11.34 7.65
N THR A 76 16.30 10.80 6.61
CA THR A 76 16.91 10.46 5.32
C THR A 76 16.01 10.93 4.17
N PRO A 77 16.52 10.97 2.93
CA PRO A 77 15.72 11.36 1.75
C PRO A 77 14.57 10.42 1.41
N ILE A 78 14.52 9.25 2.05
CA ILE A 78 13.56 8.16 1.78
C ILE A 78 12.44 8.10 2.83
N ASP A 79 12.57 8.86 3.92
CA ASP A 79 11.55 9.00 4.97
C ASP A 79 10.45 9.99 4.54
#